data_AF-A0A8S0T3P8-F1
#
_entry.id   AF-A0A8S0T3P8-F1
#
_cell.length_a   1.000
_cell.length_b   1.000
_cell.length_c   1.000
_cell.angle_alpha   90.00
_cell.angle_beta   90.00
_cell.angle_gamma   90.00
#
_symmetry.space_group_name_H-M   'P 1'
#
loop_
_entity.id
_entity.type
_entity.pdbx_description
1 polymer ?
#
loop_
_entity_poly.entity_id
_entity_poly.type
_entity_poly.pdbx_seq_one_letter_code
_entity_poly.pdbx_strand_id
1 'polypeptide(L)'
;MEVKVPVGCLLIQTGKQIEWLTGGDCIAGMHEVVVTNRTTDAIRLALEQNRSLWRVSSTLFAHIASDAVLKPLGHFVESPLARKYPPMHAGDFVEQELSVINLKGSKGDL
;
A
#
# COMPACT_ATOMS: atom_id res chain seq x y z
N MET A 1 1.46 15.83 4.47
CA MET A 1 0.23 16.39 3.85
C MET A 1 -0.96 15.58 4.37
N GLU A 2 -2.03 16.22 4.84
CA GLU A 2 -3.24 15.49 5.26
C GLU A 2 -4.10 15.13 4.05
N VAL A 3 -4.55 13.87 3.96
CA VAL A 3 -5.41 13.39 2.88
C VAL A 3 -6.87 13.46 3.30
N LYS A 4 -7.74 13.98 2.41
CA LYS A 4 -9.19 14.02 2.60
C LYS A 4 -9.87 13.13 1.57
N VAL A 5 -10.75 12.25 2.03
CA VAL A 5 -11.55 11.36 1.18
C VAL A 5 -12.99 11.87 1.19
N PRO A 6 -13.54 12.28 0.03
CA PRO A 6 -14.95 12.68 -0.05
C PRO A 6 -15.88 11.53 0.34
N VAL A 7 -17.08 11.89 0.81
CA VAL A 7 -18.11 10.91 1.17
C VAL A 7 -18.48 10.07 -0.07
N GLY A 8 -18.52 8.75 0.10
CA GLY A 8 -18.84 7.82 -0.99
C GLY A 8 -17.65 7.51 -1.92
N CYS A 9 -16.46 8.04 -1.65
CA CYS A 9 -15.26 7.74 -2.42
C CYS A 9 -14.32 6.78 -1.69
N LEU A 10 -13.43 6.15 -2.47
CA LEU A 10 -12.33 5.33 -1.98
C LEU A 10 -11.02 6.08 -2.16
N LEU A 11 -10.09 5.87 -1.23
CA LEU A 11 -8.70 6.26 -1.41
C LEU A 11 -7.94 5.09 -2.05
N ILE A 12 -7.33 5.34 -3.21
CA ILE A 12 -6.50 4.36 -3.91
C ILE A 12 -5.06 4.87 -3.87
N GLN A 13 -4.14 4.00 -3.47
CA GLN A 13 -2.72 4.28 -3.48
C GLN A 13 -1.98 3.20 -4.26
N THR A 14 -1.02 3.62 -5.08
CA THR A 14 -0.07 2.73 -5.74
C THR A 14 0.72 1.93 -4.70
N GLY A 15 0.76 0.61 -4.89
CA GLY A 15 1.64 -0.32 -4.14
C GLY A 15 2.90 -0.67 -4.94
N LYS A 16 3.86 -1.33 -4.30
CA LYS A 16 5.16 -1.63 -4.91
C LYS A 16 5.11 -2.52 -6.15
N GLN A 17 4.16 -3.45 -6.23
CA GLN A 17 4.00 -4.28 -7.44
C GLN A 17 3.59 -3.43 -8.66
N ILE A 18 2.73 -2.41 -8.49
CA ILE A 18 2.38 -1.48 -9.57
C ILE A 18 3.57 -0.58 -9.94
N GLU A 19 4.35 -0.13 -8.95
CA GLU A 19 5.61 0.59 -9.20
C GLU A 19 6.55 -0.23 -10.10
N TRP A 20 6.63 -1.55 -9.85
CA TRP A 20 7.40 -2.47 -10.68
C TRP A 20 6.86 -2.61 -12.11
N LEU A 21 5.54 -2.78 -12.25
CA LEU A 21 4.88 -2.93 -13.56
C LEU A 21 4.95 -1.65 -14.41
N THR A 22 5.06 -0.49 -13.77
CA THR A 22 5.13 0.82 -14.43
C THR A 22 6.56 1.33 -14.60
N GLY A 23 7.57 0.56 -14.23
CA GLY A 23 8.97 1.00 -14.34
C GLY A 23 9.27 2.29 -13.56
N GLY A 24 8.50 2.55 -12.49
CA GLY A 24 8.65 3.74 -11.64
C GLY A 24 7.80 4.96 -12.05
N ASP A 25 7.02 4.90 -13.13
CA ASP A 25 6.14 6.02 -13.51
C ASP A 25 5.01 6.25 -12.47
N CYS A 26 4.57 5.18 -11.80
CA CYS A 26 3.71 5.25 -10.62
C CYS A 26 4.50 4.79 -9.39
N ILE A 27 4.76 5.69 -8.44
CA ILE A 27 5.59 5.39 -7.27
C ILE A 27 4.70 4.96 -6.09
N ALA A 28 5.11 3.93 -5.36
CA ALA A 28 4.51 3.56 -4.10
C ALA A 28 4.88 4.60 -3.02
N GLY A 29 3.87 5.28 -2.50
CA GLY A 29 4.04 6.31 -1.47
C GLY A 29 4.03 5.76 -0.05
N MET A 30 4.70 6.46 0.87
CA MET A 30 4.57 6.23 2.31
C MET A 30 3.34 6.97 2.84
N HIS A 31 2.55 6.30 3.68
CA HIS A 31 1.47 6.93 4.43
C HIS A 31 1.43 6.41 5.86
N GLU A 32 0.95 7.25 6.77
CA GLU A 32 0.74 6.93 8.17
C GLU A 32 -0.58 7.54 8.66
N VAL A 33 -1.16 6.95 9.70
CA VAL A 33 -2.33 7.49 10.38
C VAL A 33 -1.86 8.11 11.69
N VAL A 34 -1.95 9.43 11.78
CA VAL A 34 -1.50 10.20 12.96
C VAL A 34 -2.65 10.94 13.63
N VAL A 35 -2.51 11.19 14.94
CA VAL A 35 -3.44 12.05 15.68
C VAL A 35 -3.12 13.51 15.36
N THR A 36 -4.11 14.25 14.89
CA THR A 36 -4.00 15.68 14.59
C THR A 36 -4.99 16.46 15.46
N ASN A 37 -4.90 17.81 15.42
CA ASN A 37 -5.88 18.66 16.09
C ASN A 37 -7.32 18.36 15.64
N ARG A 38 -7.52 18.06 14.34
CA ARG A 38 -8.83 17.64 13.78
C ARG A 38 -9.32 16.33 14.39
N THR A 39 -8.41 15.39 14.67
CA THR A 39 -8.75 14.14 15.37
C THR A 39 -9.24 14.43 16.78
N THR A 40 -8.53 15.29 17.51
CA THR A 40 -8.91 15.70 18.88
C THR A 40 -10.25 16.43 18.92
N ASP A 41 -10.52 17.32 17.95
CA ASP A 41 -11.80 18.00 17.83
C ASP A 41 -12.95 17.03 17.53
N ALA A 42 -12.72 16.06 16.65
CA ALA A 42 -13.71 15.01 16.34
C ALA A 42 -14.01 14.12 17.56
N ILE A 43 -13.00 13.81 18.37
CA ILE A 43 -13.16 13.08 19.64
C ILE A 43 -14.02 13.90 20.61
N ARG A 44 -13.71 15.19 20.81
CA ARG A 44 -14.48 16.07 21.70
C ARG A 44 -15.94 16.14 21.27
N LEU A 45 -16.21 16.32 19.98
CA LEU A 45 -17.56 16.35 19.44
C LEU A 45 -18.29 15.01 19.62
N ALA A 46 -17.60 13.88 19.43
CA ALA A 46 -18.19 12.56 19.64
C ALA A 46 -18.56 12.32 21.12
N LEU A 47 -17.73 12.78 22.05
CA LEU A 47 -18.02 12.74 23.50
C LEU A 47 -19.25 13.58 23.85
N GLU A 48 -19.31 14.83 23.38
CA GLU A 48 -20.47 15.74 23.58
C GLU A 48 -21.78 15.12 23.06
N GLN A 49 -21.70 14.29 22.01
CA GLN A 49 -22.83 13.62 21.39
C GLN A 49 -23.08 12.19 21.89
N ASN A 50 -22.32 11.73 22.90
CA ASN A 50 -22.38 10.35 23.43
C ASN A 50 -22.25 9.27 22.33
N ARG A 51 -21.34 9.47 21.36
CA ARG A 51 -21.04 8.54 20.26
C ARG A 51 -19.74 7.78 20.50
N SER A 52 -19.56 6.67 19.79
CA SER A 52 -18.32 5.90 19.82
C SER A 52 -17.11 6.74 19.38
N LEU A 53 -15.97 6.51 20.03
CA LEU A 53 -14.68 7.14 19.71
C LEU A 53 -13.85 6.31 18.72
N TRP A 54 -14.33 5.13 18.34
CA TRP A 54 -13.59 4.22 17.45
C TRP A 54 -13.50 4.80 16.05
N ARG A 55 -12.27 4.92 15.55
CA ARG A 55 -12.00 5.19 14.13
C ARG A 55 -11.81 3.85 13.41
N VAL A 56 -12.73 3.54 12.52
CA VAL A 56 -12.70 2.29 11.73
C VAL A 56 -12.22 2.60 10.31
N SER A 57 -11.33 1.76 9.78
CA SER A 57 -10.95 1.72 8.37
C SER A 57 -10.95 0.28 7.88
N SER A 58 -11.42 0.06 6.66
CA SER A 58 -11.32 -1.23 5.97
C SER A 58 -10.42 -1.03 4.76
N THR A 59 -9.29 -1.75 4.72
CA THR A 59 -8.29 -1.65 3.66
C THR A 59 -8.29 -2.93 2.86
N LEU A 60 -8.29 -2.81 1.53
CA LEU A 60 -8.11 -3.92 0.60
C LEU A 60 -6.73 -3.81 -0.06
N PHE A 61 -5.93 -4.86 0.06
CA PHE A 61 -4.65 -4.99 -0.65
C PHE A 61 -4.85 -5.84 -1.91
N ALA A 62 -4.77 -5.21 -3.08
CA ALA A 62 -4.81 -5.91 -4.36
C ALA A 62 -3.40 -6.35 -4.75
N HIS A 63 -3.25 -7.63 -5.09
CA HIS A 63 -1.97 -8.24 -5.46
C HIS A 63 -2.02 -8.82 -6.88
N ILE A 64 -0.88 -8.80 -7.55
CA ILE A 64 -0.62 -9.60 -8.74
C ILE A 64 -0.51 -11.06 -8.32
N ALA A 65 -0.99 -11.98 -9.17
CA ALA A 65 -0.91 -13.41 -8.95
C ALA A 65 0.54 -13.84 -8.65
N SER A 66 0.73 -14.66 -7.62
CA SER A 66 2.06 -14.96 -7.06
C SER A 66 3.02 -15.62 -8.05
N ASP A 67 2.50 -16.40 -8.99
CA ASP A 67 3.24 -17.09 -10.05
C ASP A 67 3.52 -16.20 -11.27
N ALA A 68 2.86 -15.05 -11.40
CA ALA A 68 3.14 -14.10 -12.46
C ALA A 68 4.50 -13.42 -12.27
N VAL A 69 5.16 -13.11 -13.39
CA VAL A 69 6.44 -12.40 -13.40
C VAL A 69 6.19 -10.89 -13.38
N LEU A 70 6.59 -10.23 -12.29
CA LEU A 70 6.69 -8.78 -12.19
C LEU A 70 7.84 -8.27 -13.06
N LYS A 71 7.50 -7.42 -14.02
CA LYS A 71 8.43 -6.67 -14.88
C LYS A 71 7.70 -5.46 -15.48
N PRO A 72 8.41 -4.41 -15.92
CA PRO A 72 7.79 -3.30 -16.64
C PRO A 72 6.94 -3.78 -17.83
N LEU A 73 5.75 -3.21 -18.00
CA LEU A 73 4.78 -3.60 -19.03
C LEU A 73 4.69 -2.57 -20.16
N GLY A 74 4.39 -3.03 -21.37
CA GLY A 74 4.11 -2.15 -22.50
C GLY A 74 5.20 -1.09 -22.74
N HIS A 75 4.80 0.17 -22.83
CA HIS A 75 5.73 1.29 -23.07
C HIS A 75 6.69 1.56 -21.90
N PHE A 76 6.42 1.05 -20.70
CA PHE A 76 7.30 1.23 -19.54
C PHE A 76 8.61 0.46 -19.68
N VAL A 77 8.69 -0.52 -20.59
CA VAL A 77 9.94 -1.25 -20.89
C VAL A 77 11.01 -0.33 -21.47
N GLU A 78 10.60 0.69 -22.23
CA GLU A 78 11.51 1.67 -22.85
C GLU A 78 11.96 2.76 -21.87
N SER A 79 11.42 2.78 -20.65
CA SER A 79 11.84 3.73 -19.62
C SER A 79 13.33 3.56 -19.31
N PRO A 80 14.11 4.65 -19.22
CA PRO A 80 15.50 4.58 -18.75
C PRO A 80 15.64 3.94 -17.37
N LEU A 81 14.56 3.97 -16.57
CA LEU A 81 14.48 3.38 -15.23
C LEU A 81 14.07 1.91 -15.23
N ALA A 82 13.62 1.34 -16.35
CA ALA A 82 13.16 -0.04 -16.44
C ALA A 82 14.20 -1.05 -15.93
N ARG A 83 15.49 -0.74 -16.10
CA ARG A 83 16.61 -1.55 -15.60
C ARG A 83 16.65 -1.70 -14.08
N LYS A 84 16.00 -0.81 -13.33
CA LYS A 84 15.88 -0.88 -11.86
C LYS A 84 14.84 -1.90 -11.40
N TYR A 85 14.01 -2.40 -12.32
CA TYR A 85 12.89 -3.29 -12.04
C TYR A 85 13.08 -4.64 -12.76
N PRO A 86 14.09 -5.45 -12.36
CA PRO A 86 14.38 -6.71 -13.02
C PRO A 86 13.19 -7.70 -12.91
N PRO A 87 13.04 -8.64 -13.86
CA PRO A 87 11.99 -9.64 -13.77
C PRO A 87 12.10 -10.52 -12.50
N MET A 88 11.00 -10.71 -11.77
CA MET A 88 10.91 -11.65 -10.64
C MET A 88 9.48 -12.14 -10.44
N HIS A 89 9.25 -13.30 -9.81
CA HIS A 89 7.89 -13.71 -9.48
C HIS A 89 7.28 -12.80 -8.40
N ALA A 90 5.99 -12.50 -8.53
CA ALA A 90 5.27 -11.65 -7.58
C ALA A 90 5.26 -12.24 -6.16
N GLY A 91 5.20 -13.56 -6.03
CA GLY A 91 5.32 -14.26 -4.75
C GLY A 91 6.68 -14.06 -4.10
N ASP A 92 7.77 -14.21 -4.87
CA ASP A 92 9.13 -13.97 -4.36
C ASP A 92 9.32 -12.52 -3.91
N PHE A 93 8.72 -11.56 -4.64
CA PHE A 93 8.74 -10.15 -4.26
C PHE A 93 8.08 -9.92 -2.90
N VAL A 94 6.89 -10.49 -2.69
CA VAL A 94 6.17 -10.37 -1.40
C VAL A 94 6.99 -10.99 -0.27
N GLU A 95 7.57 -12.18 -0.47
CA GLU A 95 8.42 -12.83 0.51
C GLU A 95 9.66 -12.01 0.89
N GLN A 96 10.26 -11.30 -0.08
CA GLN A 96 11.37 -10.39 0.18
C GLN A 96 10.93 -9.18 1.01
N GLU A 97 9.83 -8.52 0.65
CA GLU A 97 9.29 -7.38 1.41
C GLU A 97 8.91 -7.77 2.85
N LEU A 98 8.25 -8.92 3.01
CA LEU A 98 7.90 -9.45 4.34
C LEU A 98 9.14 -9.78 5.16
N SER A 99 10.22 -10.26 4.53
CA SER A 99 11.48 -10.52 5.22
C SER A 99 12.09 -9.27 5.84
N VAL A 100 11.99 -8.11 5.16
CA VAL A 100 12.55 -6.84 5.66
C VAL A 100 11.87 -6.39 6.96
N ILE A 101 10.60 -6.76 7.14
CA ILE A 101 9.82 -6.44 8.34
C ILE A 101 9.64 -7.62 9.30
N ASN A 102 10.43 -8.69 9.12
CA ASN A 102 10.42 -9.91 9.95
C ASN A 102 9.06 -10.65 9.99
N LEU A 103 8.29 -10.59 8.89
CA LEU A 103 7.01 -11.30 8.74
C LEU A 103 7.07 -12.44 7.71
N LYS A 104 8.27 -12.80 7.25
CA LYS A 104 8.46 -13.94 6.37
C LYS A 104 8.10 -15.24 7.09
N GLY A 105 7.38 -16.13 6.40
CA GLY A 105 7.02 -17.44 6.94
C GLY A 105 8.27 -18.25 7.34
N SER A 106 8.27 -18.80 8.56
CA SER A 106 9.27 -19.81 8.95
C SER A 106 9.03 -21.06 8.09
N LYS A 107 10.10 -21.64 7.52
CA LYS A 107 10.04 -22.90 6.75
C LYS A 107 9.66 -24.14 7.60
N GLY A 108 9.00 -23.96 8.75
CA GLY A 108 8.93 -24.95 9.83
C GLY A 108 7.56 -25.49 10.21
N ASP A 109 6.44 -24.97 9.68
CA ASP A 109 5.10 -25.40 10.09
C ASP A 109 4.23 -25.83 8.89
N LEU A 110 4.69 -26.88 8.19
CA LEU A 110 3.87 -27.76 7.34
C LEU A 110 4.29 -29.21 7.57
#